data_AF-A0A0G1F6P7-F1
#
_entry.id   AF-A0A0G1F6P7-F1
#
_cell.length_a   1.000
_cell.length_b   1.000
_cell.length_c   1.000
_cell.angle_alpha   90.00
_cell.angle_beta   90.00
_cell.angle_gamma   90.00
#
_symmetry.space_group_name_H-M   'P 1'
#
loop_
_entity.id
_entity.type
_entity.pdbx_description
1 polymer ?
#
loop_
_entity_poly.entity_id
_entity_poly.type
_entity_poly.pdbx_seq_one_letter_code
_entity_poly.pdbx_strand_id
1 'polypeptide(L)'
;MKRLLILAIVLRLLVAGFLFHPDIKTINFQASFLKTGVFNIYTYLVDNKKSLTLKDDFVYFPLTYFTVGGYQWAASGVLGKGFDSWLADAGSYSAVENPNIFKYLVTLKLPYLVLDVLIAFLLMKFFEDKEEKKKAFVFWLFNPFTIIIIYVFSNIDIFSVILTVLSFLMIKKQKLFSAAIFLGLASGFKLYPLLFIPFLFLAGRNLKEKAILSVTPLITFGIIILPFISSAFFQSALVSGLTTGIFTSDFATLALSLLFFYVALFDKKINLFNYWVSMFLIIFSFALFHVQWLLWIVPFLVILCIKKPDLSRLIFFLGAIAFVVPLLFQDRYMSISLFRIYSTWFDMLPTPFTLVQKVYDPLNFQFVFHSILAAGNLVMIYKLFKEDDVNDNII
;
A
#
# COMPACT_ATOMS: atom_id res chain seq x y z
N MET A 1 -18.02 -20.21 -4.21
CA MET A 1 -17.62 -18.82 -3.92
C MET A 1 -18.22 -18.29 -2.62
N LYS A 2 -19.54 -18.36 -2.36
CA LYS A 2 -20.15 -17.87 -1.10
C LYS A 2 -19.47 -18.38 0.17
N ARG A 3 -19.25 -19.70 0.30
CA ARG A 3 -18.55 -20.29 1.47
C ARG A 3 -17.12 -19.77 1.64
N LEU A 4 -16.38 -19.62 0.53
CA LEU A 4 -15.02 -19.06 0.55
C LEU A 4 -15.02 -17.60 0.98
N LEU A 5 -15.99 -16.81 0.53
CA LEU A 5 -16.15 -15.41 0.95
C LEU A 5 -16.42 -15.30 2.45
N ILE A 6 -17.35 -16.11 2.97
CA ILE A 6 -17.66 -16.14 4.41
C ILE A 6 -16.42 -16.52 5.21
N LEU A 7 -15.71 -17.58 4.82
CA LEU A 7 -14.48 -18.01 5.48
C LEU A 7 -13.41 -16.91 5.44
N ALA A 8 -13.21 -16.27 4.29
CA ALA A 8 -12.26 -15.18 4.12
C ALA A 8 -12.59 -13.97 5.00
N ILE A 9 -13.87 -13.61 5.13
CA ILE A 9 -14.35 -12.52 6.00
C ILE A 9 -14.12 -12.88 7.47
N VAL A 10 -14.49 -14.08 7.90
CA VAL A 10 -14.29 -14.53 9.28
C VAL A 10 -12.82 -14.49 9.65
N LEU A 11 -11.95 -15.05 8.80
CA LEU A 11 -10.50 -15.03 8.99
C LEU A 11 -9.98 -13.60 9.17
N ARG A 12 -10.43 -12.66 8.34
CA ARG A 12 -10.01 -11.25 8.40
C ARG A 12 -10.51 -10.55 9.65
N LEU A 13 -11.75 -10.78 10.06
CA LEU A 13 -12.29 -10.19 11.28
C LEU A 13 -11.54 -10.67 12.52
N LEU A 14 -11.15 -11.95 12.55
CA LEU A 14 -10.27 -12.48 13.59
C LEU A 14 -8.92 -11.74 13.56
N VAL A 15 -8.21 -11.71 12.44
CA VAL A 15 -6.90 -11.01 12.37
C VAL A 15 -7.04 -9.51 12.70
N ALA A 16 -8.11 -8.86 12.24
CA ALA A 16 -8.37 -7.44 12.45
C ALA A 16 -8.54 -7.09 13.93
N GLY A 17 -9.30 -7.89 14.68
CA GLY A 17 -9.57 -7.64 16.09
C GLY A 17 -8.40 -7.99 17.01
N PHE A 18 -7.61 -9.00 16.64
CA PHE A 18 -6.68 -9.67 17.55
C PHE A 18 -5.20 -9.32 17.32
N LEU A 19 -4.88 -8.40 16.40
CA LEU A 19 -3.53 -7.90 16.17
C LEU A 19 -3.51 -6.38 16.04
N PHE A 20 -2.48 -5.76 16.62
CA PHE A 20 -2.41 -4.32 16.83
C PHE A 20 -1.10 -3.73 16.29
N HIS A 21 -1.22 -2.74 15.42
CA HIS A 21 -0.09 -1.90 15.00
C HIS A 21 -0.38 -0.44 15.37
N PRO A 22 0.58 0.30 15.95
CA PRO A 22 0.33 1.65 16.48
C PRO A 22 -0.13 2.66 15.42
N ASP A 23 0.30 2.52 14.16
CA ASP A 23 -0.10 3.42 13.06
C ASP A 23 -1.61 3.62 12.95
N ILE A 24 -2.40 2.58 13.23
CA ILE A 24 -3.86 2.70 13.17
C ILE A 24 -4.35 3.79 14.13
N LYS A 25 -3.69 3.92 15.28
CA LYS A 25 -4.03 4.92 16.29
C LYS A 25 -3.59 6.30 15.85
N THR A 26 -2.34 6.46 15.41
CA THR A 26 -1.79 7.75 14.95
C THR A 26 -2.63 8.31 13.80
N ILE A 27 -2.90 7.52 12.77
CA ILE A 27 -3.70 7.95 11.61
C ILE A 27 -5.11 8.34 12.04
N ASN A 28 -5.74 7.54 12.90
CA ASN A 28 -7.11 7.81 13.34
C ASN A 28 -7.18 9.00 14.32
N PHE A 29 -6.17 9.22 15.16
CA PHE A 29 -6.07 10.41 16.01
C PHE A 29 -5.99 11.67 15.16
N GLN A 30 -5.11 11.70 14.16
CA GLN A 30 -4.99 12.84 13.25
C GLN A 30 -6.29 13.08 12.47
N ALA A 31 -6.93 12.03 11.97
CA ALA A 31 -8.22 12.14 11.27
C ALA A 31 -9.40 12.56 12.17
N SER A 32 -9.29 12.33 13.49
CA SER A 32 -10.37 12.63 14.45
C SER A 32 -10.62 14.13 14.63
N PHE A 33 -9.69 15.00 14.26
CA PHE A 33 -9.91 16.45 14.31
C PHE A 33 -10.89 16.95 13.23
N LEU A 34 -11.18 16.15 12.20
CA LEU A 34 -12.16 16.53 11.18
C LEU A 34 -13.55 16.77 11.77
N LYS A 35 -13.99 15.95 12.72
CA LYS A 35 -15.28 16.11 13.41
C LYS A 35 -15.32 17.30 14.37
N THR A 36 -14.17 17.86 14.74
CA THR A 36 -14.10 19.09 15.55
C THR A 36 -14.00 20.33 14.67
N GLY A 37 -14.20 20.18 13.35
CA GLY A 37 -14.19 21.29 12.39
C GLY A 37 -12.79 21.61 11.83
N VAL A 38 -11.77 20.82 12.14
CA VAL A 38 -10.42 21.02 11.56
C VAL A 38 -10.39 20.46 10.15
N PHE A 39 -10.50 21.34 9.17
CA PHE A 39 -10.42 20.96 7.76
C PHE A 39 -8.98 20.76 7.29
N ASN A 40 -8.09 21.74 7.51
CA ASN A 40 -6.67 21.66 7.14
C ASN A 40 -5.86 21.07 8.30
N ILE A 41 -5.74 19.74 8.31
CA ILE A 41 -5.05 19.02 9.38
C ILE A 41 -3.55 19.36 9.46
N TYR A 42 -2.90 19.61 8.31
CA TYR A 42 -1.45 19.83 8.23
C TYR A 42 -1.02 21.06 9.02
N THR A 43 -1.65 22.20 8.75
CA THR A 43 -1.39 23.44 9.49
C THR A 43 -1.75 23.28 10.97
N TYR A 44 -2.90 22.65 11.25
CA TYR A 44 -3.37 22.46 12.63
C TYR A 44 -2.37 21.68 13.50
N LEU A 45 -1.85 20.53 13.06
CA LEU A 45 -0.92 19.78 13.92
C LEU A 45 0.44 20.47 14.05
N VAL A 46 0.92 21.20 13.03
CA VAL A 46 2.17 21.97 13.15
C VAL A 46 2.01 23.07 14.20
N ASP A 47 0.93 23.83 14.12
CA ASP A 47 0.66 24.95 15.05
C ASP A 47 0.39 24.46 16.49
N ASN A 48 -0.17 23.26 16.64
CA ASN A 48 -0.56 22.68 17.93
C ASN A 48 0.40 21.58 18.41
N LYS A 49 1.54 21.32 17.76
CA LYS A 49 2.44 20.18 18.05
C LYS A 49 2.82 20.06 19.53
N LYS A 50 2.91 21.18 20.25
CA LYS A 50 3.25 21.22 21.69
C LYS A 50 2.12 20.72 22.60
N SER A 51 0.86 21.00 22.25
CA SER A 51 -0.32 20.63 23.06
C SER A 51 -0.88 19.25 22.73
N LEU A 52 -0.51 18.69 21.59
CA LEU A 52 -0.94 17.36 21.16
C LEU A 52 -0.24 16.24 21.93
N THR A 53 -1.00 15.20 22.23
CA THR A 53 -0.52 14.00 22.92
C THR A 53 0.31 13.10 22.00
N LEU A 54 -0.14 12.89 20.75
CA LEU A 54 0.61 12.22 19.69
C LEU A 54 1.24 13.27 18.76
N LYS A 55 2.56 13.14 18.55
CA LYS A 55 3.40 14.14 17.85
C LYS A 55 4.06 13.61 16.59
N ASP A 56 3.68 12.41 16.17
CA ASP A 56 4.20 11.77 14.96
C ASP A 56 3.90 12.62 13.73
N ASP A 57 4.84 12.61 12.80
CA ASP A 57 4.72 13.39 11.56
C ASP A 57 3.69 12.76 10.61
N PHE A 58 3.16 13.59 9.70
CA PHE A 58 2.26 13.12 8.67
C PHE A 58 3.03 12.44 7.56
N VAL A 59 2.36 11.56 6.83
CA VAL A 59 2.93 10.94 5.63
C VAL A 59 1.90 10.75 4.51
N TYR A 60 0.61 11.03 4.78
CA TYR A 60 -0.49 10.81 3.84
C TYR A 60 -1.07 12.11 3.28
N PHE A 61 -1.77 11.97 2.15
CA PHE A 61 -2.43 13.06 1.43
C PHE A 61 -3.89 13.27 1.90
N PRO A 62 -4.54 14.40 1.52
CA PRO A 62 -5.79 14.83 2.16
C PRO A 62 -6.91 13.78 2.15
N LEU A 63 -7.09 13.03 1.06
CA LEU A 63 -8.20 12.07 0.96
C LEU A 63 -8.12 10.99 2.04
N THR A 64 -6.92 10.65 2.52
CA THR A 64 -6.74 9.72 3.63
C THR A 64 -7.46 10.22 4.88
N TYR A 65 -7.21 11.47 5.31
CA TYR A 65 -7.82 12.02 6.51
C TYR A 65 -9.32 12.27 6.36
N PHE A 66 -9.78 12.71 5.19
CA PHE A 66 -11.21 12.87 4.93
C PHE A 66 -11.94 11.52 4.96
N THR A 67 -11.36 10.50 4.36
CA THR A 67 -11.99 9.18 4.29
C THR A 67 -12.04 8.53 5.68
N VAL A 68 -10.93 8.57 6.42
CA VAL A 68 -10.87 8.00 7.77
C VAL A 68 -11.72 8.80 8.75
N GLY A 69 -11.61 10.14 8.75
CA GLY A 69 -12.36 11.01 9.65
C GLY A 69 -13.87 10.96 9.37
N GLY A 70 -14.26 10.95 8.10
CA GLY A 70 -15.65 10.77 7.68
C GLY A 70 -16.20 9.41 8.11
N TYR A 71 -15.40 8.35 7.99
CA TYR A 71 -15.77 7.03 8.50
C TYR A 71 -15.93 7.01 10.02
N GLN A 72 -15.00 7.61 10.77
CA GLN A 72 -15.12 7.71 12.24
C GLN A 72 -16.38 8.44 12.66
N TRP A 73 -16.74 9.53 11.97
CA TRP A 73 -17.99 10.25 12.21
C TRP A 73 -19.20 9.35 12.00
N ALA A 74 -19.26 8.62 10.87
CA ALA A 74 -20.34 7.69 10.57
C ALA A 74 -20.41 6.51 11.55
N ALA A 75 -19.26 6.04 12.04
CA ALA A 75 -19.15 4.93 12.98
C ALA A 75 -19.18 5.36 14.46
N SER A 76 -19.40 6.65 14.74
CA SER A 76 -19.29 7.23 16.10
C SER A 76 -20.19 6.56 17.13
N GLY A 77 -21.39 6.10 16.73
CA GLY A 77 -22.30 5.35 17.60
C GLY A 77 -21.72 4.00 18.05
N VAL A 78 -20.96 3.32 17.20
CA VAL A 78 -20.31 2.02 17.51
C VAL A 78 -19.02 2.24 18.31
N LEU A 79 -18.25 3.28 17.94
CA LEU A 79 -17.02 3.66 18.64
C LEU A 79 -17.33 4.14 20.07
N GLY A 80 -18.36 4.94 20.26
CA GLY A 80 -18.80 5.40 21.58
C GLY A 80 -17.85 6.41 22.24
N LYS A 81 -18.24 6.89 23.43
CA LYS A 81 -17.63 8.07 24.08
C LYS A 81 -16.16 7.92 24.47
N GLY A 82 -15.69 6.70 24.75
CA GLY A 82 -14.30 6.44 25.15
C GLY A 82 -13.29 6.43 24.01
N PHE A 83 -13.75 6.48 22.75
CA PHE A 83 -12.88 6.31 21.59
C PHE A 83 -11.84 7.43 21.44
N ASP A 84 -12.24 8.68 21.68
CA ASP A 84 -11.34 9.83 21.52
C ASP A 84 -10.27 9.88 22.59
N SER A 85 -10.65 9.54 23.83
CA SER A 85 -9.70 9.36 24.91
C SER A 85 -8.73 8.23 24.60
N TRP A 86 -9.21 7.11 24.03
CA TRP A 86 -8.32 6.05 23.58
C TRP A 86 -7.38 6.52 22.48
N LEU A 87 -7.86 7.22 21.44
CA LEU A 87 -7.00 7.75 20.37
C LEU A 87 -5.94 8.73 20.88
N ALA A 88 -6.33 9.64 21.78
CA ALA A 88 -5.45 10.66 22.36
C ALA A 88 -4.42 10.09 23.35
N ASP A 89 -4.56 8.85 23.78
CA ASP A 89 -3.64 8.24 24.74
C ASP A 89 -2.30 7.90 24.09
N ALA A 90 -1.24 8.66 24.40
CA ALA A 90 0.12 8.34 23.93
C ALA A 90 0.79 7.21 24.72
N GLY A 91 0.17 6.73 25.81
CA GLY A 91 0.67 5.67 26.65
C GLY A 91 0.67 4.32 25.94
N SER A 92 1.87 3.76 25.72
CA SER A 92 2.02 2.47 25.05
C SER A 92 1.41 1.29 25.83
N TYR A 93 1.12 1.45 27.12
CA TYR A 93 0.51 0.45 27.99
C TYR A 93 -1.02 0.56 28.01
N SER A 94 -1.54 1.75 28.36
CA SER A 94 -2.97 2.05 28.44
C SER A 94 -3.69 1.93 27.09
N ALA A 95 -2.96 2.10 25.97
CA ALA A 95 -3.51 1.92 24.63
C ALA A 95 -4.03 0.48 24.39
N VAL A 96 -3.38 -0.54 24.97
CA VAL A 96 -3.72 -1.95 24.74
C VAL A 96 -4.60 -2.56 25.84
N GLU A 97 -4.68 -1.93 27.01
CA GLU A 97 -5.54 -2.37 28.12
C GLU A 97 -6.98 -1.87 28.05
N ASN A 98 -7.31 -1.01 27.08
CA ASN A 98 -8.66 -0.49 26.96
C ASN A 98 -9.65 -1.64 26.74
N PRO A 99 -10.72 -1.78 27.57
CA PRO A 99 -11.67 -2.89 27.46
C PRO A 99 -12.42 -2.92 26.13
N ASN A 100 -12.41 -1.81 25.38
CA ASN A 100 -13.03 -1.69 24.06
C ASN A 100 -12.04 -1.86 22.90
N ILE A 101 -10.77 -2.22 23.13
CA ILE A 101 -9.75 -2.29 22.07
C ILE A 101 -10.18 -3.17 20.89
N PHE A 102 -10.70 -4.36 21.14
CA PHE A 102 -11.17 -5.27 20.08
C PHE A 102 -12.30 -4.64 19.25
N LYS A 103 -13.24 -3.95 19.91
CA LYS A 103 -14.32 -3.21 19.25
C LYS A 103 -13.75 -2.09 18.38
N TYR A 104 -12.79 -1.32 18.90
CA TYR A 104 -12.13 -0.25 18.15
C TYR A 104 -11.40 -0.79 16.93
N LEU A 105 -10.55 -1.81 17.09
CA LEU A 105 -9.77 -2.37 15.98
C LEU A 105 -10.64 -2.97 14.89
N VAL A 106 -11.66 -3.76 15.25
CA VAL A 106 -12.58 -4.30 14.25
C VAL A 106 -13.29 -3.16 13.53
N THR A 107 -13.85 -2.19 14.25
CA THR A 107 -14.58 -1.07 13.65
C THR A 107 -13.68 -0.27 12.72
N LEU A 108 -12.49 0.14 13.16
CA LEU A 108 -11.56 0.93 12.35
C LEU A 108 -11.06 0.21 11.08
N LYS A 109 -11.01 -1.13 11.09
CA LYS A 109 -10.58 -1.95 9.95
C LYS A 109 -11.74 -2.41 9.05
N LEU A 110 -13.00 -2.10 9.38
CA LEU A 110 -14.15 -2.44 8.53
C LEU A 110 -14.07 -1.81 7.12
N PRO A 111 -13.66 -0.53 6.94
CA PRO A 111 -13.46 0.01 5.60
C PRO A 111 -12.42 -0.79 4.81
N TYR A 112 -11.36 -1.25 5.47
CA TYR A 112 -10.32 -2.05 4.81
C TYR A 112 -10.88 -3.39 4.36
N LEU A 113 -11.71 -4.05 5.17
CA LEU A 113 -12.41 -5.28 4.80
C LEU A 113 -13.30 -5.12 3.57
N VAL A 114 -14.08 -4.03 3.51
CA VAL A 114 -14.92 -3.75 2.34
C VAL A 114 -14.06 -3.58 1.10
N LEU A 115 -12.99 -2.78 1.16
CA LEU A 115 -12.11 -2.55 0.02
C LEU A 115 -11.33 -3.79 -0.40
N ASP A 116 -10.86 -4.59 0.54
CA ASP A 116 -10.15 -5.85 0.30
C ASP A 116 -11.03 -6.85 -0.47
N VAL A 117 -12.29 -7.00 -0.03
CA VAL A 117 -13.28 -7.84 -0.73
C VAL A 117 -13.59 -7.27 -2.12
N LEU A 118 -13.74 -5.94 -2.26
CA LEU A 118 -13.95 -5.31 -3.55
C LEU A 118 -12.77 -5.51 -4.50
N ILE A 119 -11.52 -5.44 -4.03
CA ILE A 119 -10.34 -5.74 -4.83
C ILE A 119 -10.41 -7.17 -5.36
N ALA A 120 -10.80 -8.16 -4.54
CA ALA A 120 -10.98 -9.54 -4.99
C ALA A 120 -11.94 -9.63 -6.20
N PHE A 121 -13.07 -8.92 -6.13
CA PHE A 121 -14.04 -8.87 -7.22
C PHE A 121 -13.55 -8.08 -8.45
N LEU A 122 -12.73 -7.05 -8.25
CA LEU A 122 -12.10 -6.33 -9.36
C LEU A 122 -11.07 -7.20 -10.07
N LEU A 123 -10.26 -7.96 -9.32
CA LEU A 123 -9.27 -8.87 -9.88
C LEU A 123 -9.90 -9.94 -10.76
N MET A 124 -11.08 -10.45 -10.40
CA MET A 124 -11.85 -11.36 -11.26
C MET A 124 -12.16 -10.76 -12.65
N LYS A 125 -12.33 -9.44 -12.76
CA LYS A 125 -12.68 -8.78 -14.03
C LYS A 125 -11.50 -8.74 -15.03
N PHE A 126 -10.30 -9.13 -14.60
CA PHE A 126 -9.15 -9.28 -15.51
C PHE A 126 -9.16 -10.60 -16.28
N PHE A 127 -10.02 -11.53 -15.92
CA PHE A 127 -10.09 -12.85 -16.54
C PHE A 127 -11.46 -13.06 -17.20
N GLU A 128 -11.51 -13.89 -18.22
CA GLU A 128 -12.76 -14.31 -18.86
C GLU A 128 -13.19 -15.68 -18.34
N ASP A 129 -12.22 -16.60 -18.25
CA ASP A 129 -12.39 -17.95 -17.74
C ASP A 129 -12.89 -17.96 -16.28
N LYS A 130 -13.79 -18.90 -16.01
CA LYS A 130 -14.45 -19.04 -14.70
C LYS A 130 -13.51 -19.57 -13.64
N GLU A 131 -12.61 -20.49 -13.98
CA GLU A 131 -11.65 -21.03 -13.03
C GLU A 131 -10.53 -20.01 -12.74
N GLU A 132 -10.06 -19.24 -13.72
CA GLU A 132 -9.14 -18.12 -13.50
C GLU A 132 -9.73 -17.03 -12.60
N LYS A 133 -10.99 -16.64 -12.83
CA LYS A 133 -11.74 -15.75 -11.92
C LYS A 133 -11.74 -16.28 -10.49
N LYS A 134 -12.04 -17.57 -10.33
CA LYS A 134 -12.06 -18.21 -9.02
C LYS A 134 -10.65 -18.28 -8.40
N LYS A 135 -9.61 -18.53 -9.18
CA LYS A 135 -8.21 -18.46 -8.75
C LYS A 135 -7.86 -17.06 -8.28
N ALA A 136 -8.20 -16.01 -9.03
CA ALA A 136 -7.96 -14.62 -8.63
C ALA A 136 -8.62 -14.28 -7.29
N PHE A 137 -9.88 -14.70 -7.14
CA PHE A 137 -10.63 -14.52 -5.91
C PHE A 137 -9.97 -15.25 -4.72
N VAL A 138 -9.55 -16.51 -4.90
CA VAL A 138 -8.92 -17.32 -3.85
C VAL A 138 -7.51 -16.83 -3.54
N PHE A 139 -6.68 -16.60 -4.55
CA PHE A 139 -5.31 -16.14 -4.39
C PHE A 139 -5.28 -14.80 -3.68
N TRP A 140 -6.16 -13.85 -4.01
CA TRP A 140 -6.21 -12.59 -3.28
C TRP A 140 -6.70 -12.76 -1.83
N LEU A 141 -7.85 -13.43 -1.65
CA LEU A 141 -8.47 -13.50 -0.32
C LEU A 141 -7.73 -14.41 0.66
N PHE A 142 -7.01 -15.43 0.20
CA PHE A 142 -6.27 -16.34 1.07
C PHE A 142 -4.76 -16.13 1.00
N ASN A 143 -4.30 -15.01 0.42
CA ASN A 143 -2.89 -14.65 0.48
C ASN A 143 -2.50 -14.23 1.92
N PRO A 144 -1.55 -14.93 2.56
CA PRO A 144 -1.12 -14.58 3.91
C PRO A 144 -0.51 -13.17 3.99
N PHE A 145 0.19 -12.72 2.94
CA PHE A 145 0.80 -11.39 2.89
C PHE A 145 -0.26 -10.28 2.88
N THR A 146 -1.35 -10.42 2.11
CA THR A 146 -2.41 -9.39 2.11
C THR A 146 -3.12 -9.33 3.45
N ILE A 147 -3.39 -10.48 4.07
CA ILE A 147 -3.99 -10.54 5.40
C ILE A 147 -3.11 -9.83 6.43
N ILE A 148 -1.81 -10.12 6.43
CA ILE A 148 -0.89 -9.50 7.38
C ILE A 148 -0.76 -8.00 7.10
N ILE A 149 -0.49 -7.60 5.85
CA ILE A 149 -0.27 -6.19 5.51
C ILE A 149 -1.54 -5.35 5.76
N ILE A 150 -2.72 -5.82 5.35
CA ILE A 150 -3.96 -5.04 5.49
C ILE A 150 -4.41 -4.96 6.95
N TYR A 151 -4.42 -6.08 7.69
CA TYR A 151 -5.09 -6.13 8.99
C TYR A 151 -4.14 -6.08 10.17
N VAL A 152 -2.94 -6.64 10.07
CA VAL A 152 -1.97 -6.60 11.17
C VAL A 152 -1.32 -5.23 11.19
N PHE A 153 -0.75 -4.81 10.07
CA PHE A 153 -0.15 -3.48 9.91
C PHE A 153 -1.19 -2.37 9.71
N SER A 154 -2.48 -2.70 9.64
CA SER A 154 -3.57 -1.72 9.48
C SER A 154 -3.34 -0.79 8.30
N ASN A 155 -2.85 -1.34 7.18
CA ASN A 155 -2.29 -0.56 6.11
C ASN A 155 -3.38 0.21 5.33
N ILE A 156 -3.33 1.53 5.46
CA ILE A 156 -4.26 2.44 4.83
C ILE A 156 -4.05 2.60 3.31
N ASP A 157 -2.91 2.14 2.77
CA ASP A 157 -2.62 2.19 1.34
C ASP A 157 -3.66 1.47 0.50
N ILE A 158 -4.48 0.58 1.10
CA ILE A 158 -5.57 -0.12 0.43
C ILE A 158 -6.53 0.81 -0.34
N PHE A 159 -6.74 2.05 0.15
CA PHE A 159 -7.53 3.07 -0.56
C PHE A 159 -6.87 3.50 -1.88
N SER A 160 -5.55 3.69 -1.89
CA SER A 160 -4.80 4.01 -3.10
C SER A 160 -4.71 2.78 -4.04
N VAL A 161 -4.57 1.59 -3.46
CA VAL A 161 -4.44 0.33 -4.21
C VAL A 161 -5.72 -0.01 -4.97
N ILE A 162 -6.90 0.09 -4.36
CA ILE A 162 -8.16 -0.18 -5.08
C ILE A 162 -8.34 0.76 -6.27
N LEU A 163 -8.01 2.05 -6.12
CA LEU A 163 -8.10 3.03 -7.19
C LEU A 163 -7.05 2.77 -8.29
N THR A 164 -5.87 2.29 -7.92
CA THR A 164 -4.83 1.85 -8.86
C THR A 164 -5.29 0.63 -9.67
N VAL A 165 -5.90 -0.37 -9.02
CA VAL A 165 -6.47 -1.55 -9.70
C VAL A 165 -7.63 -1.15 -10.61
N LEU A 166 -8.49 -0.22 -10.17
CA LEU A 166 -9.55 0.35 -11.01
C LEU A 166 -8.99 1.08 -12.22
N SER A 167 -7.93 1.89 -12.04
CA SER A 167 -7.23 2.54 -13.13
C SER A 167 -6.80 1.50 -14.16
N PHE A 168 -6.12 0.44 -13.74
CA PHE A 168 -5.68 -0.62 -14.65
C PHE A 168 -6.84 -1.31 -15.38
N LEU A 169 -7.93 -1.56 -14.67
CA LEU A 169 -9.12 -2.15 -15.27
C LEU A 169 -9.73 -1.22 -16.33
N MET A 170 -9.63 0.10 -16.17
CA MET A 170 -10.03 1.07 -17.20
C MET A 170 -9.07 1.03 -18.38
N ILE A 171 -7.76 0.86 -18.15
CA ILE A 171 -6.79 0.69 -19.25
C ILE A 171 -7.10 -0.58 -20.06
N LYS A 172 -7.35 -1.73 -19.40
CA LYS A 172 -7.80 -2.97 -20.07
C LYS A 172 -9.05 -2.75 -20.93
N LYS A 173 -9.94 -1.86 -20.49
CA LYS A 173 -11.18 -1.48 -21.19
C LYS A 173 -10.98 -0.37 -22.24
N GLN A 174 -9.74 0.01 -22.54
CA GLN A 174 -9.38 1.09 -23.47
C GLN A 174 -9.96 2.46 -23.07
N LYS A 175 -10.26 2.67 -21.79
CA LYS A 175 -10.76 3.93 -21.21
C LYS A 175 -9.63 4.71 -20.54
N LEU A 176 -8.62 5.09 -21.33
CA LEU A 176 -7.36 5.68 -20.83
C LEU A 176 -7.58 6.97 -20.02
N PHE A 177 -8.51 7.84 -20.43
CA PHE A 177 -8.81 9.06 -19.68
C PHE A 177 -9.37 8.77 -18.28
N SER A 178 -10.28 7.81 -18.15
CA SER A 178 -10.79 7.36 -16.85
C SER A 178 -9.69 6.74 -16.00
N ALA A 179 -8.78 5.98 -16.62
CA ALA A 179 -7.60 5.45 -15.93
C ALA A 179 -6.73 6.58 -15.35
N ALA A 180 -6.52 7.64 -16.12
CA ALA A 180 -5.76 8.83 -15.71
C ALA A 180 -6.40 9.52 -14.48
N ILE A 181 -7.73 9.70 -14.49
CA ILE A 181 -8.47 10.26 -13.34
C ILE A 181 -8.28 9.37 -12.11
N PHE A 182 -8.43 8.05 -12.24
CA PHE A 182 -8.26 7.14 -11.10
C PHE A 182 -6.84 7.17 -10.52
N LEU A 183 -5.79 7.36 -11.34
CA LEU A 183 -4.43 7.55 -10.83
C LEU A 183 -4.30 8.84 -10.04
N GLY A 184 -4.88 9.95 -10.51
CA GLY A 184 -4.90 11.21 -9.76
C GLY A 184 -5.66 11.11 -8.43
N LEU A 185 -6.81 10.44 -8.42
CA LEU A 185 -7.58 10.15 -7.20
C LEU A 185 -6.78 9.26 -6.23
N ALA A 186 -6.16 8.19 -6.73
CA ALA A 186 -5.29 7.31 -5.93
C ALA A 186 -4.13 8.09 -5.31
N SER A 187 -3.61 9.08 -6.05
CA SER A 187 -2.52 9.96 -5.61
C SER A 187 -2.93 10.88 -4.45
N GLY A 188 -4.23 11.18 -4.34
CA GLY A 188 -4.81 11.89 -3.19
C GLY A 188 -4.77 11.12 -1.87
N PHE A 189 -4.43 9.83 -1.89
CA PHE A 189 -4.15 9.01 -0.71
C PHE A 189 -2.64 8.82 -0.49
N LYS A 190 -1.88 8.50 -1.56
CA LYS A 190 -0.44 8.25 -1.54
C LYS A 190 0.19 8.55 -2.89
N LEU A 191 1.42 9.04 -2.95
CA LEU A 191 2.01 9.59 -4.19
C LEU A 191 2.37 8.56 -5.28
N TYR A 192 2.63 7.30 -4.90
CA TYR A 192 3.15 6.28 -5.85
C TYR A 192 2.35 6.10 -7.16
N PRO A 193 1.01 6.29 -7.23
CA PRO A 193 0.27 6.12 -8.49
C PRO A 193 0.69 7.12 -9.57
N LEU A 194 1.31 8.27 -9.22
CA LEU A 194 1.85 9.19 -10.21
C LEU A 194 3.08 8.62 -10.95
N LEU A 195 3.77 7.62 -10.38
CA LEU A 195 4.88 6.94 -11.05
C LEU A 195 4.44 6.23 -12.33
N PHE A 196 3.14 6.03 -12.52
CA PHE A 196 2.57 5.40 -13.71
C PHE A 196 2.30 6.36 -14.87
N ILE A 197 2.42 7.67 -14.66
CA ILE A 197 2.22 8.68 -15.71
C ILE A 197 3.07 8.41 -16.95
N PRO A 198 4.38 8.11 -16.85
CA PRO A 198 5.20 7.88 -18.04
C PRO A 198 4.70 6.73 -18.90
N PHE A 199 4.16 5.66 -18.30
CA PHE A 199 3.61 4.53 -19.06
C PHE A 199 2.25 4.87 -19.66
N LEU A 200 1.42 5.65 -18.96
CA LEU A 200 0.14 6.11 -19.51
C LEU A 200 0.33 7.10 -20.67
N PHE A 201 1.36 7.95 -20.62
CA PHE A 201 1.79 8.79 -21.75
C PHE A 201 2.05 7.94 -22.99
N LEU A 202 2.75 6.81 -22.83
CA LEU A 202 3.11 5.96 -23.95
C LEU A 202 1.91 5.22 -24.58
N ALA A 203 0.82 5.03 -23.83
CA ALA A 203 -0.41 4.42 -24.32
C ALA A 203 -1.27 5.35 -25.19
N GLY A 204 -1.03 6.67 -25.18
CA GLY A 204 -1.77 7.61 -26.01
C GLY A 204 -1.40 7.48 -27.50
N ARG A 205 -2.40 7.61 -28.39
CA ARG A 205 -2.24 7.38 -29.84
C ARG A 205 -1.55 8.53 -30.56
N ASN A 206 -1.75 9.75 -30.09
CA ASN A 206 -1.20 10.98 -30.66
C ASN A 206 -0.75 11.94 -29.55
N LEU A 207 0.09 12.92 -29.87
CA LEU A 207 0.70 13.81 -28.87
C LEU A 207 -0.33 14.54 -27.98
N LYS A 208 -1.48 14.92 -28.54
CA LYS A 208 -2.58 15.54 -27.78
C LYS A 208 -3.12 14.57 -26.73
N GLU A 209 -3.44 13.34 -27.11
CA GLU A 209 -3.90 12.32 -26.16
C GLU A 209 -2.83 12.00 -25.12
N LYS A 210 -1.56 11.85 -25.53
CA LYS A 210 -0.44 11.63 -24.61
C LYS A 210 -0.31 12.73 -23.56
N ALA A 211 -0.43 14.00 -23.99
CA ALA A 211 -0.42 15.16 -23.10
C ALA A 211 -1.62 15.15 -22.15
N ILE A 212 -2.84 14.91 -22.65
CA ILE A 212 -4.05 14.79 -21.82
C ILE A 212 -3.88 13.70 -20.76
N LEU A 213 -3.41 12.52 -21.15
CA LEU A 213 -3.22 11.38 -20.25
C LEU A 213 -2.15 11.65 -19.18
N SER A 214 -1.16 12.49 -19.47
CA SER A 214 -0.10 12.83 -18.50
C SER A 214 -0.52 13.94 -17.54
N VAL A 215 -1.25 14.93 -18.05
CA VAL A 215 -1.67 16.10 -17.28
C VAL A 215 -2.89 15.77 -16.41
N THR A 216 -3.79 14.89 -16.84
CA THR A 216 -5.03 14.57 -16.11
C THR A 216 -4.80 14.04 -14.68
N PRO A 217 -3.89 13.09 -14.41
CA PRO A 217 -3.61 12.64 -13.05
C PRO A 217 -3.05 13.76 -12.19
N LEU A 218 -2.17 14.61 -12.76
CA LEU A 218 -1.58 15.76 -12.08
C LEU A 218 -2.62 16.83 -11.74
N ILE A 219 -3.53 17.15 -12.65
CA ILE A 219 -4.64 18.09 -12.38
C ILE A 219 -5.58 17.51 -11.32
N THR A 220 -5.95 16.24 -11.43
CA THR A 220 -6.87 15.60 -10.47
C THR A 220 -6.26 15.59 -9.07
N PHE A 221 -4.99 15.22 -8.95
CA PHE A 221 -4.24 15.31 -7.70
C PHE A 221 -4.08 16.76 -7.22
N GLY A 222 -3.77 17.69 -8.13
CA GLY A 222 -3.65 19.12 -7.87
C GLY A 222 -4.91 19.73 -7.25
N ILE A 223 -6.08 19.40 -7.80
CA ILE A 223 -7.39 19.84 -7.28
C ILE A 223 -7.60 19.34 -5.84
N ILE A 224 -7.23 18.09 -5.54
CA ILE A 224 -7.35 17.50 -4.21
C ILE A 224 -6.48 18.24 -3.19
N ILE A 225 -5.25 18.58 -3.57
CA ILE A 225 -4.29 19.19 -2.63
C ILE A 225 -4.40 20.71 -2.55
N LEU A 226 -5.03 21.36 -3.55
CA LEU A 226 -5.12 22.83 -3.66
C LEU A 226 -5.57 23.52 -2.36
N PRO A 227 -6.59 23.03 -1.61
CA PRO A 227 -7.01 23.67 -0.37
C PRO A 227 -6.02 23.54 0.80
N PHE A 228 -5.02 22.67 0.67
CA PHE A 228 -4.09 22.29 1.74
C PHE A 228 -2.67 22.79 1.50
N ILE A 229 -2.41 23.47 0.37
CA ILE A 229 -1.08 23.96 0.03
C ILE A 229 -0.60 24.93 1.11
N SER A 230 0.37 24.47 1.90
CA SER A 230 1.04 25.23 2.96
C SER A 230 2.44 24.65 3.18
N SER A 231 3.32 25.39 3.85
CA SER A 231 4.64 24.89 4.24
C SER A 231 4.53 23.59 5.05
N ALA A 232 3.55 23.52 5.96
CA ALA A 232 3.23 22.34 6.75
C ALA A 232 2.88 21.13 5.86
N PHE A 233 2.01 21.32 4.85
CA PHE A 233 1.67 20.26 3.91
C PHE A 233 2.88 19.78 3.10
N PHE A 234 3.69 20.69 2.57
CA PHE A 234 4.87 20.32 1.79
C PHE A 234 5.85 19.47 2.61
N GLN A 235 6.21 19.93 3.81
CA GLN A 235 7.16 19.22 4.68
C GLN A 235 6.63 17.86 5.12
N SER A 236 5.33 17.79 5.42
CA SER A 236 4.76 16.59 6.01
C SER A 236 4.28 15.57 4.99
N ALA A 237 3.79 15.95 3.81
CA ALA A 237 3.26 15.00 2.83
C ALA A 237 4.22 14.78 1.65
N LEU A 238 4.70 15.87 1.03
CA LEU A 238 5.47 15.80 -0.22
C LEU A 238 6.95 15.49 0.00
N VAL A 239 7.55 16.05 1.06
CA VAL A 239 8.99 15.93 1.36
C VAL A 239 9.25 14.90 2.48
N SER A 240 8.21 14.19 2.94
CA SER A 240 8.37 13.17 3.98
C SER A 240 9.35 12.07 3.56
N GLY A 241 10.02 11.45 4.54
CA GLY A 241 10.94 10.33 4.28
C GLY A 241 10.27 9.15 3.57
N LEU A 242 8.97 8.92 3.83
CA LEU A 242 8.23 7.85 3.15
C LEU A 242 7.90 8.18 1.68
N THR A 243 7.67 9.46 1.37
CA THR A 243 7.42 9.89 -0.03
C THR A 243 8.74 9.96 -0.81
N THR A 244 9.77 10.53 -0.22
CA THR A 244 11.08 10.71 -0.86
C THR A 244 11.89 9.42 -0.92
N GLY A 245 11.61 8.43 -0.06
CA GLY A 245 12.34 7.16 0.01
C GLY A 245 12.39 6.34 -1.29
N ILE A 246 11.44 6.57 -2.21
CA ILE A 246 11.48 5.96 -3.57
C ILE A 246 12.60 6.60 -4.42
N PHE A 247 12.86 7.89 -4.21
CA PHE A 247 13.78 8.71 -5.00
C PHE A 247 15.15 8.91 -4.35
N THR A 248 15.31 8.58 -3.07
CA THR A 248 16.62 8.66 -2.38
C THR A 248 17.64 7.64 -2.89
N SER A 249 17.20 6.60 -3.60
CA SER A 249 18.07 5.65 -4.27
C SER A 249 18.32 6.09 -5.71
N ASP A 250 19.54 6.54 -5.98
CA ASP A 250 19.99 6.91 -7.34
C ASP A 250 19.79 5.75 -8.33
N PHE A 251 19.99 4.51 -7.86
CA PHE A 251 19.77 3.30 -8.66
C PHE A 251 18.30 3.09 -9.02
N ALA A 252 17.37 3.32 -8.10
CA ALA A 252 15.94 3.18 -8.39
C ALA A 252 15.52 4.21 -9.45
N THR A 253 15.89 5.48 -9.27
CA THR A 253 15.57 6.56 -10.21
C THR A 253 16.18 6.33 -11.59
N LEU A 254 17.46 5.90 -11.65
CA LEU A 254 18.13 5.55 -12.89
C LEU A 254 17.45 4.36 -13.58
N ALA A 255 17.16 3.29 -12.86
CA ALA A 255 16.54 2.10 -13.42
C ALA A 255 15.11 2.38 -13.94
N LEU A 256 14.33 3.20 -13.24
CA LEU A 256 13.01 3.64 -13.71
C LEU A 256 13.11 4.49 -14.98
N SER A 257 14.11 5.37 -15.05
CA SER A 257 14.38 6.19 -16.24
C SER A 257 14.78 5.33 -17.43
N LEU A 258 15.68 4.35 -17.21
CA LEU A 258 16.08 3.39 -18.23
C LEU A 258 14.91 2.54 -18.70
N LEU A 259 14.04 2.08 -17.79
CA LEU A 259 12.83 1.34 -18.16
C LEU A 259 11.94 2.19 -19.06
N PHE A 260 11.71 3.46 -18.73
CA PHE A 260 10.93 4.38 -19.57
C PHE A 260 11.53 4.56 -20.96
N PHE A 261 12.83 4.88 -21.05
CA PHE A 261 13.50 5.07 -22.35
C PHE A 261 13.55 3.78 -23.17
N TYR A 262 13.68 2.62 -22.51
CA TYR A 262 13.59 1.34 -23.18
C TYR A 262 12.25 1.19 -23.92
N VAL A 263 11.14 1.48 -23.23
CA VAL A 263 9.79 1.44 -23.85
C VAL A 263 9.71 2.43 -25.01
N ALA A 264 10.14 3.67 -24.77
CA ALA A 264 9.96 4.76 -25.71
C ALA A 264 10.75 4.58 -27.02
N LEU A 265 11.89 3.89 -26.96
CA LEU A 265 12.82 3.77 -28.09
C LEU A 265 12.79 2.41 -28.77
N PHE A 266 12.59 1.32 -28.03
CA PHE A 266 12.78 -0.03 -28.55
C PHE A 266 11.50 -0.86 -28.61
N ASP A 267 10.54 -0.63 -27.72
CA ASP A 267 9.31 -1.42 -27.69
C ASP A 267 8.24 -0.87 -28.65
N LYS A 268 7.98 -1.63 -29.71
CA LYS A 268 6.95 -1.30 -30.71
C LYS A 268 5.55 -1.80 -30.32
N LYS A 269 5.43 -2.69 -29.34
CA LYS A 269 4.17 -3.31 -28.89
C LYS A 269 4.09 -3.26 -27.37
N ILE A 270 3.75 -2.07 -26.87
CA ILE A 270 3.77 -1.76 -25.44
C ILE A 270 2.76 -2.61 -24.67
N ASN A 271 3.26 -3.57 -23.89
CA ASN A 271 2.46 -4.27 -22.89
C ASN A 271 2.56 -3.52 -21.54
N LEU A 272 1.60 -2.65 -21.27
CA LEU A 272 1.60 -1.83 -20.04
C LEU A 272 1.60 -2.65 -18.75
N PHE A 273 1.05 -3.87 -18.74
CA PHE A 273 1.08 -4.72 -17.55
C PHE A 273 2.53 -5.04 -17.14
N ASN A 274 3.35 -5.41 -18.12
CA ASN A 274 4.76 -5.74 -17.89
C ASN A 274 5.51 -4.54 -17.31
N TYR A 275 5.25 -3.34 -17.84
CA TYR A 275 5.88 -2.11 -17.35
C TYR A 275 5.44 -1.72 -15.94
N TRP A 276 4.15 -1.86 -15.61
CA TRP A 276 3.67 -1.63 -14.25
C TRP A 276 4.27 -2.58 -13.23
N VAL A 277 4.29 -3.87 -13.53
CA VAL A 277 4.90 -4.86 -12.64
C VAL A 277 6.39 -4.58 -12.53
N SER A 278 7.09 -4.33 -13.64
CA SER A 278 8.53 -4.06 -13.64
C SER A 278 8.89 -2.80 -12.86
N MET A 279 8.08 -1.74 -12.95
CA MET A 279 8.26 -0.52 -12.15
C MET A 279 8.29 -0.85 -10.65
N PHE A 280 7.30 -1.60 -10.16
CA PHE A 280 7.29 -2.00 -8.76
C PHE A 280 8.44 -2.94 -8.40
N LEU A 281 8.75 -3.91 -9.25
CA LEU A 281 9.89 -4.82 -9.03
C LEU A 281 11.21 -4.04 -8.90
N ILE A 282 11.43 -3.01 -9.71
CA ILE A 282 12.58 -2.10 -9.60
C ILE A 282 12.56 -1.35 -8.27
N ILE A 283 11.42 -0.76 -7.88
CA ILE A 283 11.28 -0.05 -6.61
C ILE A 283 11.64 -0.98 -5.44
N PHE A 284 11.08 -2.19 -5.37
CA PHE A 284 11.37 -3.14 -4.30
C PHE A 284 12.77 -3.77 -4.38
N SER A 285 13.48 -3.59 -5.50
CA SER A 285 14.87 -4.03 -5.63
C SER A 285 15.86 -3.01 -5.08
N PHE A 286 15.59 -1.72 -5.29
CA PHE A 286 16.61 -0.67 -5.08
C PHE A 286 16.20 0.42 -4.10
N ALA A 287 14.92 0.54 -3.74
CA ALA A 287 14.48 1.48 -2.71
C ALA A 287 14.49 0.81 -1.33
N LEU A 288 14.73 1.61 -0.29
CA LEU A 288 14.40 1.21 1.07
C LEU A 288 12.89 1.30 1.23
N PHE A 289 12.24 0.16 1.45
CA PHE A 289 10.78 0.08 1.51
C PHE A 289 10.29 -0.43 2.85
N HIS A 290 9.10 0.03 3.22
CA HIS A 290 8.36 -0.50 4.36
C HIS A 290 7.51 -1.70 3.93
N VAL A 291 7.26 -2.68 4.82
CA VAL A 291 6.47 -3.89 4.49
C VAL A 291 5.08 -3.54 3.94
N GLN A 292 4.51 -2.43 4.40
CA GLN A 292 3.22 -1.92 3.95
C GLN A 292 3.20 -1.62 2.44
N TRP A 293 4.32 -1.20 1.85
CA TRP A 293 4.40 -0.85 0.43
C TRP A 293 4.19 -2.08 -0.48
N LEU A 294 4.49 -3.29 0.01
CA LEU A 294 4.27 -4.52 -0.75
C LEU A 294 2.81 -4.68 -1.20
N LEU A 295 1.84 -4.07 -0.49
CA LEU A 295 0.44 -4.08 -0.91
C LEU A 295 0.23 -3.47 -2.31
N TRP A 296 1.11 -2.56 -2.75
CA TRP A 296 0.99 -1.87 -4.04
C TRP A 296 1.11 -2.83 -5.23
N ILE A 297 2.00 -3.82 -5.14
CA ILE A 297 2.28 -4.76 -6.24
C ILE A 297 1.43 -6.03 -6.17
N VAL A 298 0.97 -6.44 -4.98
CA VAL A 298 0.31 -7.74 -4.79
C VAL A 298 -0.90 -7.99 -5.72
N PRO A 299 -1.79 -7.03 -6.01
CA PRO A 299 -2.89 -7.27 -6.96
C PRO A 299 -2.38 -7.70 -8.34
N PHE A 300 -1.28 -7.11 -8.81
CA PHE A 300 -0.67 -7.42 -10.10
C PHE A 300 0.11 -8.74 -10.06
N LEU A 301 0.74 -9.07 -8.93
CA LEU A 301 1.33 -10.40 -8.73
C LEU A 301 0.29 -11.50 -8.72
N VAL A 302 -0.91 -11.27 -8.17
CA VAL A 302 -2.02 -12.23 -8.27
C VAL A 302 -2.41 -12.45 -9.73
N ILE A 303 -2.50 -11.39 -10.53
CA ILE A 303 -2.77 -11.50 -11.97
C ILE A 303 -1.66 -12.32 -12.64
N LEU A 304 -0.40 -12.01 -12.34
CA LEU A 304 0.77 -12.66 -12.92
C LEU A 304 0.85 -14.15 -12.55
N CYS A 305 0.57 -14.54 -11.30
CA CYS A 305 0.55 -15.94 -10.88
C CYS A 305 -0.49 -16.78 -11.64
N ILE A 306 -1.59 -16.17 -12.08
CA ILE A 306 -2.64 -16.87 -12.83
C ILE A 306 -2.25 -16.99 -14.30
N LYS A 307 -1.76 -15.89 -14.89
CA LYS A 307 -1.34 -15.87 -16.30
C LYS A 307 -0.05 -16.64 -16.57
N LYS A 308 0.88 -16.65 -15.62
CA LYS A 308 2.17 -17.35 -15.67
C LYS A 308 2.36 -18.21 -14.42
N PRO A 309 1.68 -19.37 -14.35
CA PRO A 309 1.73 -20.24 -13.17
C PRO A 309 3.13 -20.73 -12.81
N ASP A 310 4.02 -20.86 -13.80
CA ASP A 310 5.42 -21.23 -13.65
C ASP A 310 6.21 -20.22 -12.80
N LEU A 311 5.84 -18.93 -12.83
CA LEU A 311 6.43 -17.88 -12.01
C LEU A 311 5.90 -17.84 -10.57
N SER A 312 4.78 -18.53 -10.28
CA SER A 312 4.10 -18.42 -8.97
C SER A 312 5.01 -18.81 -7.80
N ARG A 313 5.86 -19.83 -7.98
CA ARG A 313 6.82 -20.27 -6.94
C ARG A 313 7.88 -19.21 -6.67
N LEU A 314 8.41 -18.61 -7.73
CA LEU A 314 9.40 -17.53 -7.64
C LEU A 314 8.78 -16.30 -6.97
N ILE A 315 7.57 -15.90 -7.39
CA ILE A 315 6.82 -14.79 -6.79
C ILE A 315 6.60 -15.03 -5.29
N PHE A 316 6.19 -16.23 -4.89
CA PHE A 316 6.00 -16.56 -3.48
C PHE A 316 7.30 -16.47 -2.68
N PHE A 317 8.39 -17.03 -3.22
CA PHE A 317 9.71 -16.98 -2.57
C PHE A 317 10.24 -15.55 -2.42
N LEU A 318 10.16 -14.73 -3.48
CA LEU A 318 10.56 -13.33 -3.44
C LEU A 318 9.66 -12.51 -2.51
N GLY A 319 8.35 -12.80 -2.49
CA GLY A 319 7.42 -12.19 -1.54
C GLY A 319 7.77 -12.51 -0.09
N ALA A 320 8.16 -13.77 0.20
CA ALA A 320 8.61 -14.16 1.53
C ALA A 320 9.90 -13.43 1.95
N ILE A 321 10.88 -13.32 1.04
CA ILE A 321 12.11 -12.55 1.29
C ILE A 321 11.78 -11.08 1.54
N ALA A 322 10.97 -10.46 0.66
CA ALA A 322 10.57 -9.07 0.78
C ALA A 322 9.81 -8.78 2.09
N PHE A 323 9.09 -9.78 2.61
CA PHE A 323 8.42 -9.68 3.89
C PHE A 323 9.39 -9.82 5.08
N VAL A 324 10.40 -10.69 4.97
CA VAL A 324 11.40 -10.92 6.04
C VAL A 324 12.36 -9.75 6.19
N VAL A 325 12.73 -9.08 5.10
CA VAL A 325 13.69 -7.97 5.12
C VAL A 325 13.31 -6.88 6.14
N PRO A 326 12.08 -6.33 6.15
CA PRO A 326 11.68 -5.34 7.16
C PRO A 326 11.55 -5.90 8.59
N LEU A 327 11.34 -7.21 8.78
CA LEU A 327 11.30 -7.83 10.11
C LEU A 327 12.67 -7.83 10.78
N LEU A 328 13.73 -7.69 9.99
CA LEU A 328 15.09 -7.55 10.47
C LEU A 328 15.42 -6.10 10.82
N PHE A 329 14.51 -5.13 10.67
CA PHE A 329 14.77 -3.79 11.19
C PHE A 329 14.74 -3.78 12.72
N GLN A 330 15.44 -2.82 13.33
CA GLN A 330 15.43 -2.63 14.78
C GLN A 330 14.14 -1.92 15.22
N ASP A 331 13.00 -2.49 14.83
CA ASP A 331 11.66 -1.97 15.13
C ASP A 331 10.78 -3.09 15.71
N ARG A 332 10.32 -2.89 16.95
CA ARG A 332 9.46 -3.85 17.64
C ARG A 332 8.04 -3.86 17.06
N TYR A 333 7.55 -2.74 16.54
CA TYR A 333 6.22 -2.63 15.95
C TYR A 333 6.08 -3.41 14.65
N MET A 334 7.22 -3.75 14.02
CA MET A 334 7.27 -4.63 12.87
C MET A 334 7.17 -6.12 13.21
N SER A 335 7.31 -6.50 14.48
CA SER A 335 7.43 -7.90 14.87
C SER A 335 6.61 -8.22 16.12
N ILE A 336 7.22 -8.15 17.29
CA ILE A 336 6.67 -8.73 18.51
C ILE A 336 5.58 -7.83 19.10
N SER A 337 5.71 -6.51 18.93
CA SER A 337 4.72 -5.58 19.48
C SER A 337 3.35 -5.68 18.80
N LEU A 338 3.23 -6.44 17.71
CA LEU A 338 1.96 -6.79 17.07
C LEU A 338 1.00 -7.59 18.00
N PHE A 339 1.58 -8.28 18.99
CA PHE A 339 0.87 -9.13 19.96
C PHE A 339 0.60 -8.43 21.31
N ARG A 340 0.90 -7.14 21.44
CA ARG A 340 0.75 -6.41 22.72
C ARG A 340 -0.67 -6.37 23.26
N ILE A 341 -1.67 -6.55 22.39
CA ILE A 341 -3.08 -6.62 22.78
C ILE A 341 -3.38 -7.74 23.80
N TYR A 342 -2.54 -8.78 23.84
CA TYR A 342 -2.70 -9.87 24.82
C TYR A 342 -1.97 -9.61 26.13
N SER A 343 -0.79 -9.00 26.05
CA SER A 343 0.03 -8.66 27.22
C SER A 343 1.16 -7.73 26.80
N THR A 344 1.51 -6.80 27.68
CA THR A 344 2.69 -5.95 27.50
C THR A 344 4.00 -6.71 27.74
N TRP A 345 3.95 -7.94 28.25
CA TRP A 345 5.13 -8.80 28.36
C TRP A 345 5.75 -9.16 27.00
N PHE A 346 4.97 -9.09 25.92
CA PHE A 346 5.51 -9.22 24.56
C PHE A 346 6.59 -8.16 24.27
N ASP A 347 6.55 -6.99 24.90
CA ASP A 347 7.59 -5.97 24.76
C ASP A 347 8.93 -6.39 25.39
N MET A 348 8.94 -7.37 26.30
CA MET A 348 10.16 -7.85 26.94
C MET A 348 10.91 -8.88 26.07
N LEU A 349 10.28 -9.42 25.03
CA LEU A 349 10.90 -10.40 24.15
C LEU A 349 11.89 -9.72 23.18
N PRO A 350 13.01 -10.37 22.85
CA PRO A 350 13.99 -9.83 21.91
C PRO A 350 13.45 -9.84 20.47
N THR A 351 13.62 -8.74 19.73
CA THR A 351 13.22 -8.67 18.32
C THR A 351 14.01 -9.67 17.45
N PRO A 352 13.51 -10.00 16.24
CA PRO A 352 14.28 -10.78 15.28
C PRO A 352 15.67 -10.18 15.02
N PHE A 353 15.79 -8.85 14.92
CA PHE A 353 17.08 -8.15 14.83
C PHE A 353 18.01 -8.50 16.01
N THR A 354 17.54 -8.36 17.25
CA THR A 354 18.34 -8.66 18.46
C THR A 354 18.70 -10.14 18.55
N LEU A 355 17.83 -11.05 18.11
CA LEU A 355 18.13 -12.48 18.06
C LEU A 355 19.24 -12.79 17.05
N VAL A 356 19.15 -12.25 15.83
CA VAL A 356 20.18 -12.43 14.79
C VAL A 356 21.50 -11.82 15.24
N GLN A 357 21.47 -10.64 15.89
CA GLN A 357 22.66 -9.93 16.36
C GLN A 357 23.54 -10.76 17.31
N LYS A 358 22.98 -11.75 18.00
CA LYS A 358 23.73 -12.66 18.87
C LYS A 358 24.67 -13.61 18.11
N VAL A 359 24.37 -13.88 16.84
CA VAL A 359 25.08 -14.88 16.04
C VAL A 359 25.68 -14.32 14.74
N TYR A 360 25.14 -13.20 14.23
CA TYR A 360 25.57 -12.59 12.98
C TYR A 360 25.16 -11.11 12.91
N ASP A 361 25.81 -10.32 12.04
CA ASP A 361 25.40 -8.93 11.80
C ASP A 361 24.05 -8.87 11.04
N PRO A 362 22.97 -8.37 11.66
CA PRO A 362 21.67 -8.32 11.00
C PRO A 362 21.65 -7.42 9.76
N LEU A 363 22.50 -6.39 9.69
CA LEU A 363 22.57 -5.50 8.53
C LEU A 363 23.13 -6.24 7.31
N ASN A 364 24.20 -7.01 7.49
CA ASN A 364 24.71 -7.90 6.44
C ASN A 364 23.66 -8.91 6.00
N PHE A 365 22.87 -9.44 6.93
CA PHE A 365 21.78 -10.35 6.61
C PHE A 365 20.68 -9.67 5.76
N GLN A 366 20.30 -8.43 6.12
CA GLN A 366 19.38 -7.62 5.31
C GLN A 366 19.94 -7.36 3.90
N PHE A 367 21.22 -7.01 3.77
CA PHE A 367 21.84 -6.76 2.45
C PHE A 367 21.85 -8.00 1.57
N VAL A 368 22.11 -9.18 2.14
CA VAL A 368 22.06 -10.45 1.39
C VAL A 368 20.64 -10.70 0.87
N PHE A 369 19.62 -10.55 1.73
CA PHE A 369 18.24 -10.74 1.30
C PHE A 369 17.76 -9.69 0.30
N HIS A 370 18.13 -8.42 0.48
CA HIS A 370 17.87 -7.39 -0.53
C HIS A 370 18.55 -7.72 -1.87
N SER A 371 19.77 -8.24 -1.86
CA SER A 371 20.49 -8.63 -3.08
C SER A 371 19.81 -9.81 -3.79
N ILE A 372 19.38 -10.82 -3.03
CA ILE A 372 18.60 -11.95 -3.58
C ILE A 372 17.27 -11.46 -4.15
N LEU A 373 16.58 -10.58 -3.44
CA LEU A 373 15.33 -9.98 -3.89
C LEU A 373 15.53 -9.20 -5.20
N ALA A 374 16.56 -8.35 -5.26
CA ALA A 374 16.89 -7.56 -6.46
C ALA A 374 17.21 -8.47 -7.66
N ALA A 375 18.09 -9.47 -7.47
CA ALA A 375 18.43 -10.42 -8.52
C ALA A 375 17.19 -11.19 -9.02
N GLY A 376 16.36 -11.69 -8.10
CA GLY A 376 15.13 -12.39 -8.44
C GLY A 376 14.10 -11.51 -9.17
N ASN A 377 13.96 -10.25 -8.75
CA ASN A 377 13.11 -9.25 -9.40
C ASN A 377 13.62 -8.92 -10.81
N LEU A 378 14.93 -8.81 -11.02
CA LEU A 378 15.50 -8.61 -12.36
C LEU A 378 15.27 -9.83 -13.27
N VAL A 379 15.39 -11.05 -12.73
CA VAL A 379 15.03 -12.29 -13.46
C VAL A 379 13.55 -12.29 -13.83
N MET A 380 12.67 -11.88 -12.91
CA MET A 380 11.24 -11.73 -13.17
C MET A 380 10.98 -10.73 -14.29
N ILE A 381 11.60 -9.55 -14.25
CA ILE A 381 11.51 -8.54 -15.31
C ILE A 381 11.95 -9.13 -16.66
N TYR A 382 13.11 -9.78 -16.70
CA TYR A 382 13.59 -10.43 -17.91
C TYR A 382 12.58 -11.44 -18.48
N LYS A 383 12.01 -12.31 -17.62
CA LYS A 383 10.99 -13.28 -18.05
C LYS A 383 9.67 -12.63 -18.50
N LEU A 384 9.29 -11.49 -17.92
CA LEU A 384 8.11 -10.74 -18.36
C LEU A 384 8.26 -10.27 -19.82
N PHE A 385 9.47 -9.87 -20.24
CA PHE A 385 9.74 -9.36 -21.59
C PHE A 385 10.24 -10.40 -22.60
N LYS A 386 10.79 -11.52 -22.16
CA LYS A 386 11.30 -12.57 -23.07
C LYS A 386 10.19 -13.43 -23.67
N GLU A 387 9.18 -13.75 -22.87
CA GLU A 387 8.07 -14.59 -23.30
C GLU A 387 7.01 -13.70 -23.95
N ASP A 388 6.97 -13.70 -25.27
CA ASP A 388 5.95 -13.04 -26.11
C ASP A 388 4.50 -13.47 -25.81
N ASP A 389 4.28 -14.37 -24.85
CA ASP A 389 3.00 -15.05 -24.59
C ASP A 389 2.00 -14.28 -23.72
N VAL A 390 2.29 -13.06 -23.26
CA VAL A 390 1.21 -12.17 -22.78
C VAL A 390 0.52 -11.49 -23.97
N ASN A 391 0.22 -12.26 -25.02
CA ASN A 391 -0.55 -11.85 -26.19
C ASN A 391 -2.07 -11.83 -25.92
N ASP A 392 -2.53 -12.26 -24.74
CA ASP A 392 -3.94 -12.16 -24.37
C ASP A 392 -4.24 -10.86 -23.61
N ASN A 393 -4.59 -9.84 -24.38
CA ASN A 393 -5.59 -8.81 -24.08
C ASN A 393 -5.55 -8.19 -22.67
N ILE A 394 -4.38 -7.79 -22.18
CA ILE A 394 -4.33 -6.92 -20.99
C ILE A 394 -3.78 -5.51 -21.26
N ILE A 395 -3.04 -5.29 -22.34
CA ILE A 395 -3.07 -4.09 -23.22
C ILE A 395 -2.42 -4.47 -24.55
#